data_AF-L5NZN9-F1
#
_entry.id   AF-L5NZN9-F1
#
_cell.length_a   1.000
_cell.length_b   1.000
_cell.length_c   1.000
_cell.angle_alpha   90.00
_cell.angle_beta   90.00
_cell.angle_gamma   90.00
#
_symmetry.space_group_name_H-M   'P 1'
#
loop_
_entity.id
_entity.type
_entity.pdbx_description
1 polymer ?
#
loop_
_entity_poly.entity_id
_entity_poly.type
_entity_poly.pdbx_seq_one_letter_code
_entity_poly.pdbx_strand_id
1 'polypeptide(L)'
;ELVPLARVAESRVRSAYNALNTELGLPAKPVTPAEFVPRMADALDVTDQIRRRARSLAETSSDEWAHRGANPHAVAAACVYTAAAERDWPLTQARVAAVSDSSIKTIRTHYQTLCGVDA
;
A
#
# COMPACT_ATOMS: atom_id res chain seq x y z
N GLU A 1 -31.10 18.82 -12.69
CA GLU A 1 -29.97 19.66 -12.24
C GLU A 1 -28.84 18.72 -11.81
N LEU A 2 -27.82 18.52 -12.66
CA LEU A 2 -26.73 17.59 -12.39
C LEU A 2 -25.52 18.42 -11.94
N VAL A 3 -25.23 18.36 -10.64
CA VAL A 3 -24.06 19.00 -10.03
C VAL A 3 -22.80 18.48 -10.72
N PRO A 4 -21.79 19.33 -11.02
CA PRO A 4 -20.60 18.90 -11.74
C PRO A 4 -19.90 17.83 -10.93
N LEU A 5 -19.69 16.64 -11.53
CA LEU A 5 -18.90 15.55 -10.94
C LEU A 5 -17.55 16.12 -10.52
N ALA A 6 -17.40 16.34 -9.22
CA ALA A 6 -16.14 16.78 -8.64
C ALA A 6 -15.08 15.76 -9.05
N ARG A 7 -14.02 16.23 -9.71
CA ARG A 7 -12.83 15.43 -10.04
C ARG A 7 -12.11 15.06 -8.75
N VAL A 8 -12.69 14.14 -7.99
CA VAL A 8 -12.06 13.60 -6.79
C VAL A 8 -11.25 12.38 -7.24
N ALA A 9 -9.96 12.39 -6.92
CA ALA A 9 -9.10 11.24 -7.17
C ALA A 9 -9.71 9.98 -6.53
N GLU A 10 -9.70 8.86 -7.24
CA GLU A 10 -10.30 7.60 -6.79
C GLU A 10 -9.77 7.15 -5.42
N SER A 11 -8.49 7.46 -5.14
CA SER A 11 -7.86 7.25 -3.84
C SER A 11 -8.62 7.93 -2.69
N ARG A 12 -9.06 9.18 -2.87
CA ARG A 12 -9.76 9.93 -1.83
C ARG A 12 -11.17 9.41 -1.58
N VAL A 13 -11.86 8.93 -2.62
CA VAL A 13 -13.16 8.27 -2.49
C VAL A 13 -13.01 6.98 -1.68
N ARG A 14 -11.99 6.17 -2.02
CA ARG A 14 -11.71 4.91 -1.33
C ARG A 14 -11.29 5.11 0.13
N SER A 15 -10.46 6.12 0.42
CA SER A 15 -10.07 6.45 1.80
C SER A 15 -11.27 6.91 2.63
N ALA A 16 -12.14 7.77 2.09
CA ALA A 16 -13.34 8.20 2.79
C ALA A 16 -14.30 7.03 3.02
N TYR A 17 -14.48 6.14 2.03
CA TYR A 17 -15.30 4.95 2.16
C TYR A 17 -14.76 3.98 3.23
N ASN A 18 -13.45 3.77 3.27
CA ASN A 18 -12.82 2.93 4.30
C ASN A 18 -12.94 3.53 5.70
N ALA A 19 -12.74 4.85 5.84
CA ALA A 19 -12.93 5.55 7.11
C ALA A 19 -14.38 5.40 7.61
N LEU A 20 -15.36 5.64 6.74
CA LEU A 20 -16.78 5.48 7.07
C LEU A 20 -17.12 4.03 7.46
N ASN A 21 -16.62 3.02 6.75
CA ASN A 21 -16.89 1.64 7.09
C ASN A 21 -16.28 1.22 8.44
N THR A 22 -15.11 1.78 8.77
CA THR A 22 -14.41 1.52 10.04
C THR A 22 -15.10 2.24 11.20
N GLU A 23 -15.46 3.50 11.03
CA GLU A 23 -16.11 4.33 12.05
C GLU A 23 -17.58 3.93 12.29
N LEU A 24 -18.30 3.47 11.26
CA LEU A 24 -19.71 3.09 11.35
C LEU A 24 -19.95 1.61 11.69
N GLY A 25 -18.89 0.82 11.88
CA GLY A 25 -19.00 -0.59 12.29
C GLY A 25 -19.74 -1.47 11.28
N LEU A 26 -19.73 -1.10 9.99
CA LEU A 26 -20.35 -1.91 8.94
C LEU A 26 -19.57 -3.23 8.79
N PRO A 27 -20.23 -4.39 8.57
CA PRO A 27 -19.58 -5.70 8.57
C PRO A 27 -18.59 -5.94 7.41
N ALA A 28 -18.40 -4.96 6.51
CA ALA A 28 -17.40 -5.00 5.47
C ALA A 28 -16.02 -4.71 6.08
N LYS A 29 -15.26 -5.76 6.39
CA LYS A 29 -13.85 -5.61 6.81
C LYS A 29 -13.09 -4.78 5.77
N PRO A 30 -12.32 -3.75 6.20
CA PRO A 30 -11.45 -3.02 5.29
C PRO A 30 -10.45 -3.98 4.65
N VAL A 31 -10.19 -3.81 3.35
CA VAL A 31 -9.17 -4.59 2.65
C VAL A 31 -7.79 -4.17 3.17
N THR A 32 -7.01 -5.14 3.64
CA THR A 32 -5.69 -4.87 4.23
C THR A 32 -4.58 -4.86 3.18
N PRO A 33 -3.47 -4.13 3.40
CA PRO A 33 -2.31 -4.19 2.51
C PRO A 33 -1.75 -5.61 2.34
N ALA A 34 -1.80 -6.42 3.39
CA ALA A 34 -1.29 -7.79 3.40
C ALA A 34 -1.97 -8.70 2.35
N GLU A 35 -3.24 -8.45 2.03
CA GLU A 35 -4.01 -9.18 1.02
C GLU A 35 -3.50 -8.94 -0.41
N PHE A 36 -2.85 -7.80 -0.67
CA PHE A 36 -2.30 -7.47 -1.98
C PHE A 36 -0.86 -7.97 -2.18
N VAL A 37 -0.15 -8.32 -1.11
CA VAL A 37 1.25 -8.76 -1.18
C VAL A 37 1.47 -9.97 -2.09
N PRO A 38 0.64 -11.04 -2.09
CA PRO A 38 0.84 -12.17 -3.00
C PRO A 38 0.85 -11.75 -4.47
N ARG A 39 -0.15 -10.94 -4.89
CA ARG A 39 -0.26 -10.46 -6.27
C ARG A 39 0.91 -9.55 -6.65
N MET A 40 1.36 -8.68 -5.74
CA MET A 40 2.53 -7.84 -5.99
C MET A 40 3.80 -8.67 -6.12
N ALA A 41 3.98 -9.68 -5.26
CA ALA A 41 5.14 -10.55 -5.30
C ALA A 41 5.22 -11.34 -6.61
N ASP A 42 4.09 -11.90 -7.05
CA ASP A 42 4.00 -12.63 -8.31
C ASP A 42 4.28 -11.70 -9.51
N ALA A 43 3.68 -10.50 -9.53
CA ALA A 43 3.89 -9.53 -10.61
C ALA A 43 5.32 -8.95 -10.68
N LEU A 44 6.01 -8.90 -9.53
CA LEU A 44 7.39 -8.40 -9.43
C LEU A 44 8.43 -9.52 -9.48
N ASP A 45 8.00 -10.78 -9.62
CA ASP A 45 8.86 -11.97 -9.68
C ASP A 45 9.90 -11.97 -8.54
N VAL A 46 9.41 -11.76 -7.31
CA VAL A 46 10.25 -11.76 -6.11
C VAL A 46 10.21 -13.11 -5.42
N THR A 47 11.27 -13.40 -4.69
CA THR A 47 11.39 -14.68 -3.98
C THR A 47 10.36 -14.81 -2.86
N ASP A 48 10.10 -16.06 -2.48
CA ASP A 48 9.21 -16.40 -1.37
C ASP A 48 9.64 -15.77 -0.03
N GLN A 49 10.94 -15.61 0.15
CA GLN A 49 11.52 -14.97 1.34
C GLN A 49 11.19 -13.46 1.38
N ILE A 50 11.23 -12.78 0.24
CA ILE A 50 10.82 -11.38 0.11
C ILE A 50 9.31 -11.26 0.33
N ARG A 51 8.51 -12.12 -0.30
CA ARG A 51 7.05 -12.17 -0.13
C ARG A 51 6.64 -12.30 1.34
N ARG A 52 7.22 -13.25 2.08
CA ARG A 52 6.94 -13.44 3.52
C ARG A 52 7.31 -12.21 4.34
N ARG A 53 8.46 -11.59 4.05
CA ARG A 53 8.88 -10.39 4.77
C ARG A 53 7.99 -9.19 4.46
N ALA A 54 7.63 -8.98 3.20
CA ALA A 54 6.70 -7.94 2.79
C ALA A 54 5.34 -8.10 3.46
N ARG A 55 4.85 -9.34 3.59
CA ARG A 55 3.61 -9.64 4.31
C ARG A 55 3.70 -9.26 5.78
N SER A 56 4.79 -9.62 6.45
CA SER A 56 5.03 -9.24 7.84
C SER A 56 5.05 -7.72 8.01
N LEU A 57 5.73 -6.98 7.13
CA LEU A 57 5.73 -5.50 7.15
C LEU A 57 4.32 -4.92 6.99
N ALA A 58 3.55 -5.47 6.05
CA ALA A 58 2.17 -5.04 5.80
C ALA A 58 1.25 -5.32 7.00
N GLU A 59 1.37 -6.47 7.65
CA GLU A 59 0.60 -6.84 8.83
C GLU A 59 0.95 -5.95 10.03
N THR A 60 2.25 -5.71 10.30
CA THR A 60 2.69 -4.93 11.47
C THR A 60 2.41 -3.43 11.34
N SER A 61 2.21 -2.91 10.13
CA SER A 61 1.96 -1.48 9.88
C SER A 61 0.52 -1.17 9.48
N SER A 62 -0.37 -2.17 9.44
CA SER A 62 -1.74 -2.02 8.91
C SER A 62 -2.54 -0.92 9.60
N ASP A 63 -2.50 -0.85 10.94
CA ASP A 63 -3.26 0.15 11.70
C ASP A 63 -2.75 1.57 11.43
N GLU A 64 -1.43 1.76 11.37
CA GLU A 64 -0.84 3.06 11.04
C GLU A 64 -1.26 3.54 9.64
N TRP A 65 -1.24 2.65 8.65
CA TRP A 65 -1.66 2.97 7.29
C TRP A 65 -3.15 3.27 7.17
N ALA A 66 -3.98 2.59 7.97
CA ALA A 66 -5.40 2.88 8.06
C ALA A 66 -5.64 4.29 8.61
N HIS A 67 -4.95 4.69 9.68
CA HIS A 67 -5.03 6.05 10.22
C HIS A 67 -4.56 7.13 9.24
N ARG A 68 -3.56 6.83 8.41
CA ARG A 68 -3.07 7.75 7.37
C ARG A 68 -3.96 7.80 6.12
N GLY A 69 -4.99 6.95 6.04
CA GLY A 69 -5.88 6.85 4.87
C GLY A 69 -5.14 6.44 3.60
N ALA A 70 -4.01 5.74 3.72
CA ALA A 70 -3.18 5.35 2.59
C ALA A 70 -3.86 4.27 1.74
N ASN A 71 -3.56 4.26 0.43
CA ASN A 71 -4.08 3.23 -0.47
C ASN A 71 -3.41 1.87 -0.12
N PRO A 72 -4.16 0.83 0.29
CA PRO A 72 -3.60 -0.47 0.66
C PRO A 72 -2.75 -1.12 -0.44
N HIS A 73 -3.07 -0.87 -1.71
CA HIS A 73 -2.31 -1.37 -2.85
C HIS A 73 -0.91 -0.74 -2.92
N ALA A 74 -0.82 0.58 -2.73
CA ALA A 74 0.45 1.31 -2.72
C ALA A 74 1.29 0.95 -1.49
N VAL A 75 0.63 0.71 -0.35
CA VAL A 75 1.28 0.24 0.89
C VAL A 75 1.87 -1.16 0.69
N ALA A 76 1.11 -2.09 0.11
CA ALA A 76 1.60 -3.43 -0.19
C ALA A 76 2.82 -3.41 -1.14
N ALA A 77 2.76 -2.56 -2.18
CA ALA A 77 3.85 -2.35 -3.11
C ALA A 77 5.11 -1.81 -2.39
N ALA A 78 4.95 -0.83 -1.51
CA ALA A 78 6.04 -0.32 -0.68
C ALA A 78 6.61 -1.39 0.25
N CYS A 79 5.79 -2.23 0.86
CA CYS A 79 6.25 -3.35 1.69
C CYS A 79 7.10 -4.36 0.90
N VAL A 80 6.73 -4.65 -0.36
CA VAL A 80 7.54 -5.50 -1.26
C VAL A 80 8.87 -4.83 -1.60
N TYR A 81 8.85 -3.53 -1.90
CA TYR A 81 10.07 -2.77 -2.15
C TYR A 81 11.00 -2.77 -0.92
N THR A 82 10.47 -2.48 0.27
CA THR A 82 11.25 -2.47 1.52
C THR A 82 11.85 -3.84 1.80
N ALA A 83 11.07 -4.91 1.68
CA ALA A 83 11.54 -6.28 1.91
C ALA A 83 12.62 -6.74 0.89
N ALA A 84 12.56 -6.22 -0.34
CA ALA A 84 13.59 -6.45 -1.35
C ALA A 84 14.87 -5.66 -1.02
N ALA A 85 14.74 -4.39 -0.62
CA ALA A 85 15.85 -3.53 -0.22
C ALA A 85 16.59 -4.07 1.01
N GLU A 86 15.87 -4.58 2.03
CA GLU A 86 16.46 -5.25 3.20
C GLU A 86 17.32 -6.48 2.85
N ARG A 87 17.17 -7.03 1.65
CA ARG A 87 17.88 -8.23 1.17
C ARG A 87 18.75 -7.99 -0.04
N ASP A 88 19.02 -6.72 -0.36
CA ASP A 88 19.81 -6.32 -1.53
C ASP A 88 19.29 -6.93 -2.84
N TRP A 89 17.99 -7.25 -2.92
CA TRP A 89 17.37 -7.78 -4.12
C TRP A 89 17.16 -6.66 -5.15
N PRO A 90 17.53 -6.87 -6.43
CA PRO A 90 17.50 -5.81 -7.44
C PRO A 90 16.07 -5.48 -7.86
N LEU A 91 15.43 -4.60 -7.09
CA LEU A 91 14.08 -4.10 -7.34
C LEU A 91 14.05 -2.58 -7.23
N THR A 92 13.59 -1.92 -8.29
CA THR A 92 13.55 -0.45 -8.34
C THR A 92 12.19 0.10 -7.92
N GLN A 93 12.18 1.30 -7.32
CA GLN A 93 10.93 2.01 -7.00
C GLN A 93 10.07 2.24 -8.25
N ALA A 94 10.70 2.44 -9.41
CA ALA A 94 10.01 2.62 -10.69
C ALA A 94 9.22 1.35 -11.10
N ARG A 95 9.83 0.17 -10.97
CA ARG A 95 9.16 -1.10 -11.32
C ARG A 95 7.97 -1.36 -10.38
N VAL A 96 8.15 -1.11 -9.09
CA VAL A 96 7.10 -1.29 -8.07
C VAL A 96 5.94 -0.31 -8.31
N ALA A 97 6.24 0.95 -8.56
CA ALA A 97 5.27 1.99 -8.85
C ALA A 97 4.43 1.68 -10.10
N ALA A 98 5.06 1.16 -11.15
CA ALA A 98 4.36 0.77 -12.38
C ALA A 98 3.38 -0.39 -12.15
N VAL A 99 3.77 -1.42 -11.39
CA VAL A 99 2.89 -2.56 -11.07
C VAL A 99 1.74 -2.16 -10.15
N SER A 100 1.97 -1.20 -9.25
CA SER A 100 0.98 -0.78 -8.27
C SER A 100 0.05 0.35 -8.73
N ASP A 101 0.21 0.83 -9.97
CA ASP A 101 -0.42 2.04 -10.51
C ASP A 101 -0.29 3.23 -9.55
N SER A 102 0.93 3.47 -9.07
CA SER A 102 1.25 4.52 -8.11
C SER A 102 2.41 5.37 -8.61
N SER A 103 2.58 6.56 -8.02
CA SER A 103 3.75 7.37 -8.33
C SER A 103 5.00 6.83 -7.62
N ILE A 104 6.18 7.01 -8.23
CA ILE A 104 7.47 6.70 -7.58
C ILE A 104 7.61 7.45 -6.25
N LYS A 105 7.12 8.70 -6.19
CA LYS A 105 7.12 9.51 -4.97
C LYS A 105 6.30 8.85 -3.86
N THR A 106 5.14 8.29 -4.18
CA THR A 106 4.29 7.55 -3.23
C THR A 106 5.02 6.35 -2.65
N ILE A 107 5.64 5.52 -3.51
CA ILE A 107 6.43 4.37 -3.06
C ILE A 107 7.57 4.81 -2.15
N ARG A 108 8.27 5.90 -2.51
CA ARG A 108 9.36 6.45 -1.69
C ARG A 108 8.91 6.92 -0.32
N THR A 109 7.83 7.70 -0.24
CA THR A 109 7.29 8.18 1.03
C THR A 109 6.90 6.99 1.91
N HIS A 110 6.22 5.98 1.36
CA HIS A 110 5.85 4.81 2.15
C HIS A 110 7.06 4.00 2.61
N TYR A 111 8.08 3.85 1.76
CA TYR A 111 9.36 3.25 2.15
C TYR A 111 10.01 4.01 3.32
N GLN A 112 10.07 5.34 3.26
CA GLN A 112 10.64 6.17 4.32
C GLN A 112 9.87 6.03 5.64
N THR A 113 8.54 6.00 5.59
CA THR A 113 7.69 5.71 6.76
C THR A 113 7.99 4.32 7.34
N LEU A 114 8.07 3.28 6.50
CA LEU A 114 8.38 1.91 6.95
C LEU A 114 9.77 1.79 7.58
N CYS A 115 10.74 2.60 7.13
CA CYS A 115 12.09 2.64 7.70
C CYS A 115 12.20 3.57 8.93
N GLY A 116 11.12 4.24 9.34
CA GLY A 116 11.15 5.20 10.45
C GLY A 116 11.94 6.47 10.15
N VAL A 117 12.12 6.82 8.88
CA VAL A 117 12.89 8.00 8.44
C VAL A 117 12.02 9.27 8.40
N ASP A 118 10.69 9.12 8.39
CA ASP A 118 9.70 10.21 8.45
C ASP A 118 8.87 10.14 9.76
N ALA A 119 9.53 10.17 10.93
CA ALA A 119 8.90 10.30 12.25
C ALA A 119 9.17 11.69 12.86
#